data_AF-A0A258U7X5-F1
#
_entry.id   AF-A0A258U7X5-F1
#
_cell.length_a   1.000
_cell.length_b   1.000
_cell.length_c   1.000
_cell.angle_alpha   90.00
_cell.angle_beta   90.00
_cell.angle_gamma   90.00
#
_symmetry.space_group_name_H-M   'P 1'
#
loop_
_entity.id
_entity.type
_entity.pdbx_description
1 polymer ?
#
loop_
_entity_poly.entity_id
_entity_poly.type
_entity_poly.pdbx_seq_one_letter_code
_entity_poly.pdbx_strand_id
1 'polypeptide(L)'
;LERKNIEQSILGIDHCQIGEILAKMWNFPEEILCVIRHYADPFKADACSLAPVVYAAVHIASDFEQDKTADVSAETLDVSIAQYIRMTEHSALSEKIESYHHFVVEAKSYL
;
A
#
# COMPACT_ATOMS: atom_id res chain seq x y z
N LEU A 1 6.02 -7.74 -3.63
CA LEU A 1 6.21 -8.51 -4.88
C LEU A 1 6.09 -10.03 -4.71
N GLU A 2 6.70 -10.63 -3.67
CA GLU A 2 6.70 -12.10 -3.51
C GLU A 2 5.29 -12.71 -3.40
N ARG A 3 4.41 -12.16 -2.55
CA ARG A 3 3.04 -12.69 -2.38
C ARG A 3 2.25 -12.74 -3.70
N LYS A 4 2.23 -11.63 -4.44
CA LYS A 4 1.53 -11.50 -5.73
C LYS A 4 1.99 -12.57 -6.73
N ASN A 5 3.30 -12.75 -6.88
CA ASN A 5 3.87 -13.73 -7.80
C ASN A 5 3.56 -15.17 -7.40
N ILE A 6 3.57 -15.47 -6.09
CA ILE A 6 3.22 -16.78 -5.56
C ILE A 6 1.75 -17.11 -5.82
N GLU A 7 0.83 -16.19 -5.49
CA GLU A 7 -0.61 -16.36 -5.74
C GLU A 7 -0.89 -16.60 -7.22
N GLN A 8 -0.28 -15.80 -8.10
CA GLN A 8 -0.40 -15.97 -9.55
C GLN A 8 0.08 -17.35 -10.01
N SER A 9 1.21 -17.81 -9.48
CA SER A 9 1.81 -19.10 -9.88
C SER A 9 1.01 -20.30 -9.40
N ILE A 10 0.36 -20.22 -8.24
CA ILE A 10 -0.34 -21.36 -7.62
C ILE A 10 -1.82 -21.37 -7.99
N LEU A 11 -2.48 -20.20 -7.95
CA LEU A 11 -3.93 -20.05 -8.10
C LEU A 11 -4.33 -19.56 -9.49
N GLY A 12 -3.37 -19.05 -10.29
CA GLY A 12 -3.65 -18.42 -11.59
C GLY A 12 -4.23 -17.00 -11.49
N ILE A 13 -4.33 -16.46 -10.28
CA ILE A 13 -4.86 -15.13 -9.98
C ILE A 13 -4.21 -14.58 -8.71
N ASP A 14 -3.93 -13.29 -8.65
CA ASP A 14 -3.39 -12.62 -7.46
C ASP A 14 -4.42 -11.75 -6.70
N HIS A 15 -4.08 -11.35 -5.47
CA HIS A 15 -4.94 -10.54 -4.59
C HIS A 15 -5.35 -9.18 -5.20
N CYS A 16 -4.50 -8.57 -6.03
CA CYS A 16 -4.84 -7.32 -6.69
C CYS A 16 -5.94 -7.55 -7.75
N GLN A 17 -5.86 -8.64 -8.51
CA GLN A 17 -6.86 -8.98 -9.53
C GLN A 17 -8.21 -9.38 -8.94
N ILE A 18 -8.21 -10.25 -7.92
CA ILE A 18 -9.48 -10.65 -7.29
C ILE A 18 -10.11 -9.48 -6.53
N GLY A 19 -9.30 -8.60 -5.93
CA GLY A 19 -9.77 -7.37 -5.29
C GLY A 19 -10.46 -6.43 -6.28
N GLU A 20 -9.89 -6.22 -7.46
CA GLU A 20 -10.48 -5.44 -8.54
C GLU A 20 -11.84 -6.01 -8.97
N ILE A 21 -11.92 -7.34 -9.17
CA ILE A 21 -13.16 -8.02 -9.54
C ILE A 21 -14.24 -7.82 -8.47
N LEU A 22 -13.89 -8.00 -7.19
CA LEU A 22 -14.83 -7.82 -6.09
C LEU A 22 -15.31 -6.37 -5.97
N ALA A 23 -14.40 -5.40 -6.04
CA ALA A 23 -14.75 -3.97 -6.01
C ALA A 23 -15.68 -3.60 -7.16
N LYS A 24 -15.47 -4.17 -8.35
CA LYS A 24 -16.37 -4.01 -9.50
C LYS A 24 -17.76 -4.58 -9.22
N MET A 25 -17.86 -5.78 -8.64
CA MET A 25 -19.14 -6.39 -8.28
C MET A 25 -19.92 -5.57 -7.25
N TRP A 26 -19.21 -4.84 -6.39
CA TRP A 26 -19.78 -3.92 -5.41
C TRP A 26 -20.06 -2.51 -5.97
N ASN A 27 -19.86 -2.28 -7.28
CA ASN A 27 -20.05 -1.01 -7.97
C ASN A 27 -19.19 0.14 -7.41
N PHE A 28 -17.95 -0.14 -6.99
CA PHE A 28 -17.00 0.93 -6.68
C PHE A 28 -16.61 1.73 -7.93
N PRO A 29 -16.22 3.02 -7.79
CA PRO A 29 -15.67 3.83 -8.87
C PRO A 29 -14.42 3.22 -9.51
N GLU A 30 -14.25 3.45 -10.82
CA GLU A 30 -13.12 2.94 -11.63
C GLU A 30 -11.75 3.33 -11.05
N GLU A 31 -11.65 4.50 -10.42
CA GLU A 31 -10.41 4.94 -9.76
C GLU A 31 -10.02 3.99 -8.62
N ILE A 32 -10.99 3.50 -7.85
CA ILE A 32 -10.76 2.55 -6.76
C ILE A 32 -10.38 1.18 -7.33
N LEU A 33 -11.04 0.74 -8.40
CA LEU A 33 -10.68 -0.50 -9.10
C LEU A 33 -9.23 -0.45 -9.58
N CYS A 34 -8.84 0.65 -10.23
CA CYS A 34 -7.48 0.86 -10.73
C CYS A 34 -6.44 0.84 -9.60
N VAL A 35 -6.71 1.52 -8.49
CA VAL A 35 -5.80 1.49 -7.32
C VAL A 35 -5.64 0.07 -6.79
N ILE A 36 -6.73 -0.66 -6.55
CA ILE A 36 -6.68 -2.03 -6.03
C ILE A 36 -5.89 -2.94 -6.97
N ARG A 37 -6.06 -2.76 -8.28
CA ARG A 37 -5.36 -3.54 -9.30
C ARG A 37 -3.85 -3.25 -9.34
N HIS A 38 -3.45 -1.99 -9.17
CA HIS A 38 -2.09 -1.55 -9.51
C HIS A 38 -1.24 -1.09 -8.32
N TYR A 39 -1.77 -0.99 -7.10
CA TYR A 39 -0.98 -0.45 -5.96
C TYR A 39 0.32 -1.21 -5.73
N ALA A 40 0.38 -2.53 -5.97
CA ALA A 40 1.59 -3.33 -5.80
C ALA A 40 2.66 -3.09 -6.88
N ASP A 41 2.29 -2.50 -8.01
CA ASP A 41 3.17 -2.09 -9.13
C ASP A 41 2.84 -0.64 -9.56
N PRO A 42 3.04 0.36 -8.69
CA PRO A 42 2.38 1.66 -8.78
C PRO A 42 2.87 2.56 -9.92
N PHE A 43 3.94 2.17 -10.62
CA PHE A 43 4.51 2.89 -11.77
C PHE A 43 4.33 2.16 -13.11
N LYS A 44 3.52 1.11 -13.17
CA LYS A 44 3.14 0.52 -14.46
C LYS A 44 2.34 1.53 -15.29
N ALA A 45 2.39 1.39 -16.61
CA ALA A 45 1.78 2.32 -17.56
C ALA A 45 0.24 2.46 -17.40
N ASP A 46 -0.41 1.43 -16.86
CA ASP A 46 -1.84 1.37 -16.59
C ASP A 46 -2.23 1.76 -15.15
N ALA A 47 -1.25 2.06 -14.28
CA ALA A 47 -1.50 2.48 -12.93
C ALA A 47 -2.02 3.93 -12.86
N CYS A 48 -3.02 4.17 -12.02
CA CYS A 48 -3.48 5.52 -11.74
C CYS A 48 -2.54 6.26 -10.76
N SER A 49 -2.70 7.58 -10.70
CA SER A 49 -1.92 8.47 -9.83
C SER A 49 -2.05 8.20 -8.33
N LEU A 50 -3.09 7.47 -7.91
CA LEU A 50 -3.30 7.10 -6.52
C LEU A 50 -2.57 5.81 -6.12
N ALA A 51 -2.11 5.00 -7.08
CA ALA A 51 -1.43 3.74 -6.80
C ALA A 51 -0.15 3.92 -5.95
N PRO A 52 0.73 4.92 -6.20
CA PRO A 52 1.89 5.17 -5.34
C PRO A 52 1.53 5.57 -3.90
N VAL A 53 0.42 6.28 -3.72
CA VAL A 53 -0.07 6.70 -2.39
C VAL A 53 -0.53 5.48 -1.60
N VAL A 54 -1.29 4.58 -2.23
CA VAL A 54 -1.76 3.36 -1.59
C VAL A 54 -0.63 2.36 -1.36
N TYR A 55 0.37 2.29 -2.26
CA TYR A 55 1.59 1.55 -2.00
C TYR A 55 2.24 1.99 -0.68
N ALA A 56 2.46 3.30 -0.50
CA ALA A 56 3.04 3.83 0.73
C ALA A 56 2.19 3.51 1.96
N ALA A 57 0.87 3.65 1.86
CA ALA A 57 -0.05 3.33 2.95
C ALA A 57 0.01 1.84 3.35
N VAL A 58 0.05 0.92 2.37
CA VAL A 58 0.16 -0.52 2.63
C VAL A 58 1.52 -0.87 3.23
N HIS A 59 2.61 -0.25 2.76
CA HIS A 59 3.95 -0.41 3.34
C HIS A 59 3.95 -0.04 4.83
N ILE A 60 3.46 1.16 5.16
CA ILE A 60 3.38 1.66 6.53
C ILE A 60 2.51 0.76 7.41
N ALA A 61 1.30 0.41 6.95
CA ALA A 61 0.37 -0.42 7.71
C ALA A 61 0.95 -1.81 7.98
N SER A 62 1.55 -2.44 6.96
CA SER A 62 2.20 -3.75 7.08
C SER A 62 3.39 -3.73 8.05
N ASP A 63 4.15 -2.64 8.08
CA ASP A 63 5.27 -2.48 9.00
C ASP A 63 4.80 -2.34 10.46
N PHE A 64 3.73 -1.58 10.69
CA PHE A 64 3.11 -1.50 12.02
C PHE A 64 2.50 -2.82 12.48
N GLU A 65 1.88 -3.59 11.60
CA GLU A 65 1.40 -4.95 11.93
C GLU A 65 2.53 -5.90 12.34
N GLN A 66 3.76 -5.61 11.89
CA GLN A 66 4.99 -6.34 12.25
C GLN A 66 5.74 -5.69 13.41
N ASP A 67 5.12 -4.74 14.13
CA ASP A 67 5.71 -3.99 15.25
C ASP A 67 7.03 -3.27 14.89
N LYS A 68 7.22 -2.90 13.62
CA LYS A 68 8.35 -2.07 13.19
C LYS A 68 8.11 -0.60 13.54
N THR A 69 9.20 0.14 13.75
CA THR A 69 9.14 1.57 14.07
C THR A 69 8.93 2.42 12.82
N ALA A 70 8.45 3.65 13.01
CA ALA A 70 8.32 4.63 11.93
C ALA A 70 9.64 4.91 11.20
N ASP A 71 10.75 4.96 11.94
CA ASP A 71 12.10 5.12 11.36
C ASP A 71 12.44 4.00 10.38
N VAL A 72 12.23 2.74 10.75
CA VAL A 72 12.48 1.59 9.87
C VAL A 72 11.58 1.64 8.64
N SER A 73 10.31 2.04 8.81
CA SER A 73 9.38 2.15 7.69
C SER A 73 9.77 3.28 6.73
N ALA A 74 10.21 4.43 7.24
CA ALA A 74 10.72 5.55 6.46
C ALA A 74 12.01 5.20 5.70
N GLU A 75 12.93 4.45 6.32
CA GLU A 75 14.19 4.00 5.69
C GLU A 75 13.95 3.01 4.55
N THR A 76 12.96 2.13 4.69
CA THR A 76 12.70 1.02 3.76
C THR A 76 11.68 1.34 2.67
N LEU A 77 11.00 2.48 2.74
CA LEU A 77 10.08 2.92 1.69
C LEU A 77 10.86 3.19 0.40
N ASP A 78 10.33 2.73 -0.73
CA ASP A 78 10.93 2.95 -2.04
C ASP A 78 11.15 4.46 -2.32
N VAL A 79 12.37 4.83 -2.70
CA VAL A 79 12.77 6.22 -2.93
C VAL A 79 11.93 6.90 -4.01
N SER A 80 11.54 6.17 -5.06
CA SER A 80 10.70 6.70 -6.14
C SER A 80 9.28 7.00 -5.63
N ILE A 81 8.77 6.19 -4.69
CA ILE A 81 7.50 6.45 -4.00
C ILE A 81 7.61 7.68 -3.11
N ALA A 82 8.65 7.76 -2.28
CA ALA A 82 8.92 8.90 -1.40
C ALA A 82 9.03 10.22 -2.19
N GLN A 83 9.69 10.19 -3.35
CA GLN A 83 9.76 11.32 -4.29
C GLN A 83 8.38 11.67 -4.87
N TYR A 84 7.60 10.66 -5.30
CA TYR A 84 6.28 10.87 -5.87
C TYR A 84 5.33 11.58 -4.89
N ILE A 85 5.31 11.16 -3.63
CA ILE A 85 4.48 11.75 -2.58
C ILE A 85 5.10 13.02 -1.96
N ARG A 86 6.26 13.47 -2.47
CA ARG A 86 7.00 14.67 -2.04
C ARG A 86 7.43 14.63 -0.57
N MET A 87 7.77 13.45 -0.08
CA MET A 87 8.27 13.21 1.28
C MET A 87 9.65 12.55 1.21
N THR A 88 10.65 13.31 0.76
CA THR A 88 12.02 12.79 0.56
C THR A 88 12.92 12.96 1.79
N GLU A 89 12.52 13.79 2.75
CA GLU A 89 13.29 14.01 3.97
C GLU A 89 12.89 12.94 5.00
N HIS A 90 13.89 12.15 5.44
CA HIS A 90 13.68 10.98 6.28
C HIS A 90 13.03 11.32 7.61
N SER A 91 13.49 12.37 8.30
CA SER A 91 12.96 12.72 9.63
C SER A 91 11.50 13.15 9.58
N ALA A 92 11.12 13.95 8.57
CA ALA A 92 9.76 14.38 8.33
C ALA A 92 8.85 13.22 7.88
N LEU A 93 9.38 12.27 7.11
CA LEU A 93 8.64 11.06 6.75
C LEU A 93 8.40 10.18 7.97
N SER A 94 9.42 9.94 8.79
CA SER A 94 9.31 9.16 10.03
C SER A 94 8.32 9.80 11.01
N GLU A 95 8.42 11.10 11.27
CA GLU A 95 7.47 11.83 12.13
C GLU A 95 6.03 11.70 11.63
N LYS A 96 5.86 11.77 10.30
CA LYS A 96 4.53 11.61 9.69
C LYS A 96 4.01 10.19 9.81
N ILE A 97 4.85 9.18 9.60
CA ILE A 97 4.48 7.77 9.74
C ILE A 97 4.05 7.51 11.18
N GLU A 98 4.83 7.97 12.17
CA GLU A 98 4.51 7.82 13.59
C GLU A 98 3.14 8.42 13.94
N SER A 99 2.76 9.54 13.31
CA SER A 99 1.44 10.14 13.50
C SER A 99 0.26 9.21 13.14
N TYR A 100 0.48 8.17 12.33
CA TYR A 100 -0.53 7.18 11.95
C TYR A 100 -0.61 5.98 12.90
N HIS A 101 0.34 5.80 13.82
CA HIS A 101 0.40 4.62 14.70
C HIS A 101 -0.88 4.44 15.54
N HIS A 102 -1.56 5.53 15.91
CA HIS A 102 -2.81 5.47 16.66
C HIS A 102 -3.95 4.73 15.92
N PHE A 103 -3.96 4.73 14.58
CA PHE A 103 -4.95 4.00 13.80
C PHE A 103 -4.81 2.48 13.93
N VAL A 104 -3.61 1.98 14.26
CA VAL A 104 -3.37 0.55 14.49
C VAL A 104 -4.06 0.10 15.77
N VAL A 105 -4.00 0.93 16.81
CA VAL A 105 -4.67 0.68 18.09
C VAL A 105 -6.18 0.67 17.89
N GLU A 106 -6.70 1.61 17.11
CA GLU A 106 -8.12 1.67 16.75
C GLU A 106 -8.55 0.42 15.96
N ALA A 107 -7.80 0.03 14.93
CA ALA A 107 -8.12 -1.14 14.10
C ALA A 107 -8.16 -2.45 14.93
N LYS A 108 -7.20 -2.63 15.85
CA LYS A 108 -7.16 -3.78 16.77
C LYS A 108 -8.37 -3.85 17.71
N SER A 109 -9.11 -2.77 17.92
CA SER A 109 -10.31 -2.78 18.78
C SER A 109 -11.55 -3.40 18.12
N TYR A 110 -11.53 -3.60 16.80
CA TYR A 110 -12.63 -4.21 16.03
C TYR A 110 -12.43 -5.69 15.71
N LEU A 111 -11.30 -6.28 16.14
CA LEU A 111 -10.93 -7.69 15.97
C LEU A 111 -11.14 -8.47 17.28
#